data_AF-A0AAN6QGB1-F1
#
_entry.id   AF-A0AAN6QGB1-F1
#
_cell.length_a   1.000
_cell.length_b   1.000
_cell.length_c   1.000
_cell.angle_alpha   90.00
_cell.angle_beta   90.00
_cell.angle_gamma   90.00
#
_symmetry.space_group_name_H-M   'P 1'
#
loop_
_entity.id
_entity.type
_entity.pdbx_description
1 polymer ?
#
loop_
_entity_poly.entity_id
_entity_poly.type
_entity_poly.pdbx_seq_one_letter_code
_entity_poly.pdbx_strand_id
1 'polypeptide(L)'
;MLLSSLKDLAKLKNGRTWVFTTSRPHAQDIHREFDDPSIITRVDISAREADVAMFVKQQLENDDDLLELIAADGEPGYGPSLLDRIICSTARQASGMFLLAALQVEHIRASASIRDVNDALTSMPTGLSDMPLTVDELGHALVAEEAGEATPLPRQLDATALVKDKFIVNVCAGLVAVEPMSKRVRLVHATAMEYLDQLGDRHFALAEERITRACLAYLSFDEFANGPSPSDDSMERRLENFPFLQYAAKWWGWHLQKTRSLHLQEMALMLLKNHRSSISISQASHLPSFRFHNYSQLYPKNVNALHVAAQFGLDEFAKSVLADGNADLDSEDSFG
;
A
#
# COMPACT_ATOMS: atom_id res chain seq x y z
N MET A 1 -16.80 20.75 -11.06
CA MET A 1 -18.07 21.37 -10.57
C MET A 1 -17.97 21.78 -9.09
N LEU A 2 -17.43 20.93 -8.21
CA LEU A 2 -17.26 21.24 -6.78
C LEU A 2 -16.14 22.28 -6.53
N LEU A 3 -14.97 22.11 -7.17
CA LEU A 3 -13.83 23.04 -7.06
C LEU A 3 -14.16 24.46 -7.55
N SER A 4 -14.90 24.57 -8.67
CA SER A 4 -15.37 25.86 -9.20
C SER A 4 -16.34 26.56 -8.26
N SER A 5 -17.21 25.82 -7.57
CA SER A 5 -18.16 26.38 -6.58
C SER A 5 -17.45 26.88 -5.32
N LEU A 6 -16.39 26.19 -4.88
CA LEU A 6 -15.53 26.62 -3.77
C LEU A 6 -14.76 27.91 -4.11
N LYS A 7 -14.35 28.07 -5.37
CA LYS A 7 -13.73 29.32 -5.87
C LYS A 7 -14.69 30.51 -5.83
N ASP A 8 -15.96 30.29 -6.17
CA ASP A 8 -16.98 31.34 -6.09
C ASP A 8 -17.29 31.72 -4.64
N LEU A 9 -17.28 30.76 -3.72
CA LEU A 9 -17.35 31.03 -2.28
C LEU A 9 -16.15 31.83 -1.76
N ALA A 10 -14.92 31.52 -2.21
CA ALA A 10 -13.71 32.24 -1.82
C ALA A 10 -13.72 33.71 -2.29
N LYS A 11 -14.35 34.00 -3.43
CA LYS A 11 -14.49 35.37 -3.96
C LYS A 11 -15.48 36.23 -3.19
N LEU A 12 -16.38 35.66 -2.40
CA LEU A 12 -17.48 36.39 -1.76
C LEU A 12 -17.03 37.37 -0.66
N LYS A 13 -15.73 37.45 -0.29
CA LYS A 13 -15.07 38.46 0.60
C LYS A 13 -15.94 39.06 1.74
N ASN A 14 -16.86 38.27 2.31
CA ASN A 14 -17.81 38.74 3.33
C ASN A 14 -17.25 38.62 4.76
N GLY A 15 -15.98 38.22 4.91
CA GLY A 15 -15.25 38.18 6.19
C GLY A 15 -15.77 37.19 7.24
N ARG A 16 -16.82 36.41 6.94
CA ARG A 16 -17.50 35.52 7.91
C ARG A 16 -17.24 34.02 7.69
N THR A 17 -16.57 33.62 6.61
CA THR A 17 -16.38 32.20 6.28
C THR A 17 -14.96 31.95 5.78
N TRP A 18 -14.28 30.99 6.38
CA TRP A 18 -12.95 30.52 6.01
C TRP A 18 -13.09 29.10 5.44
N VAL A 19 -12.55 28.87 4.25
CA VAL A 19 -12.59 27.56 3.59
C VAL A 19 -11.19 26.97 3.68
N PHE A 20 -11.08 25.80 4.33
CA PHE A 20 -9.84 25.04 4.41
C PHE A 20 -9.96 23.79 3.55
N THR A 21 -9.02 23.61 2.61
CA THR A 21 -8.98 22.47 1.71
C THR A 21 -7.65 21.76 1.84
N THR A 22 -7.67 20.45 2.08
CA THR A 22 -6.47 19.61 2.05
C THR A 22 -6.41 18.85 0.73
N SER A 23 -5.20 18.68 0.20
CA SER A 23 -4.97 18.00 -1.07
C SER A 23 -3.60 17.35 -1.10
N ARG A 24 -3.43 16.30 -1.91
CA ARG A 24 -2.13 15.68 -2.15
C ARG A 24 -1.38 16.42 -3.28
N PRO A 25 -0.04 16.43 -3.27
CA PRO A 25 0.77 17.17 -4.24
C PRO A 25 0.44 16.85 -5.71
N HIS A 26 0.00 15.62 -5.99
CA HIS A 26 -0.25 15.12 -7.34
C HIS A 26 -1.67 15.35 -7.86
N ALA A 27 -2.59 15.90 -7.04
CA ALA A 27 -3.94 16.22 -7.48
C ALA A 27 -3.92 17.48 -8.38
N GLN A 28 -3.74 17.27 -9.68
CA GLN A 28 -3.59 18.34 -10.68
C GLN A 28 -4.79 19.30 -10.73
N ASP A 29 -5.97 18.83 -10.34
CA ASP A 29 -7.23 19.57 -10.44
C ASP A 29 -7.33 20.72 -9.44
N ILE A 30 -6.74 20.56 -8.25
CA ILE A 30 -6.72 21.61 -7.22
C ILE A 30 -5.73 22.71 -7.59
N HIS A 31 -4.56 22.36 -8.11
CA HIS A 31 -3.59 23.37 -8.57
C HIS A 31 -4.22 24.23 -9.69
N ARG A 32 -4.79 23.60 -10.73
CA ARG A 32 -5.40 24.33 -11.87
C ARG A 32 -6.53 25.28 -11.47
N GLU A 33 -7.39 24.90 -10.54
CA GLU A 33 -8.55 25.72 -10.16
C GLU A 33 -8.20 26.83 -9.14
N PHE A 34 -7.15 26.61 -8.33
CA PHE A 34 -6.79 27.44 -7.18
C PHE A 34 -5.38 28.08 -7.25
N ASP A 35 -4.88 28.34 -8.45
CA ASP A 35 -3.56 28.97 -8.69
C ASP A 35 -3.54 30.50 -8.51
N ASP A 36 -4.64 31.16 -8.11
CA ASP A 36 -4.67 32.63 -7.94
C ASP A 36 -4.18 33.04 -6.53
N PRO A 37 -2.95 33.59 -6.39
CA PRO A 37 -2.37 33.95 -5.09
C PRO A 37 -3.04 35.15 -4.44
N SER A 38 -3.92 35.88 -5.14
CA SER A 38 -4.68 36.99 -4.56
C SER A 38 -5.92 36.56 -3.77
N ILE A 39 -6.28 35.27 -3.87
CA ILE A 39 -7.48 34.68 -3.27
C ILE A 39 -7.11 33.61 -2.22
N ILE A 40 -5.94 32.97 -2.33
CA ILE A 40 -5.64 31.72 -1.61
C ILE A 40 -4.25 31.75 -1.00
N THR A 41 -4.17 31.35 0.27
CA THR A 41 -2.91 31.07 0.96
C THR A 41 -2.65 29.57 0.91
N ARG A 42 -1.63 29.17 0.18
CA ARG A 42 -1.17 27.77 0.14
C ARG A 42 -0.18 27.50 1.26
N VAL A 43 -0.40 26.42 1.99
CA VAL A 43 0.54 25.91 3.00
C VAL A 43 0.82 24.45 2.63
N ASP A 44 2.03 24.17 2.18
CA ASP A 44 2.47 22.80 2.00
C ASP A 44 2.79 22.22 3.39
N ILE A 45 2.05 21.17 3.77
CA ILE A 45 2.23 20.50 5.05
C ILE A 45 3.13 19.29 4.83
N SER A 46 4.36 19.39 5.32
CA SER A 46 5.31 18.29 5.36
C SER A 46 5.96 18.25 6.74
N ALA A 47 6.17 17.05 7.29
CA ALA A 47 6.93 16.91 8.52
C ALA A 47 8.38 17.33 8.28
N ARG A 48 8.96 18.09 9.21
CA ARG A 48 10.40 18.36 9.18
C ARG A 48 11.13 17.09 9.60
N GLU A 49 12.38 16.94 9.15
CA GLU A 49 13.24 15.84 9.59
C GLU A 49 13.31 15.74 11.12
N ALA A 50 13.31 16.89 11.82
CA ALA A 50 13.26 16.94 13.28
C ALA A 50 11.97 16.36 13.88
N ASP A 51 10.82 16.56 13.23
CA ASP A 51 9.53 16.03 13.69
C ASP A 51 9.51 14.51 13.51
N VAL A 52 10.01 14.02 12.38
CA VAL A 52 10.15 12.58 12.10
C VAL A 52 11.16 11.94 13.05
N ALA A 53 12.29 12.61 13.34
CA ALA A 53 13.28 12.13 14.29
C ALA A 53 12.69 11.98 15.71
N MET A 54 11.87 12.94 16.16
CA MET A 54 11.16 12.82 17.44
C MET A 54 10.17 11.65 17.44
N PHE A 55 9.42 11.46 16.35
CA PHE A 55 8.52 10.33 16.20
C PHE A 55 9.27 8.99 16.24
N VAL A 56 10.35 8.85 15.48
CA VAL A 56 11.17 7.63 15.43
C VAL A 56 11.77 7.35 16.80
N LYS A 57 12.31 8.37 17.47
CA LYS A 57 12.82 8.26 18.84
C LYS A 57 11.75 7.71 19.78
N GLN A 58 10.54 8.30 19.76
CA GLN A 58 9.44 7.85 20.60
C GLN A 58 8.96 6.44 20.27
N GLN A 59 9.02 6.01 19.01
CA GLN A 59 8.75 4.63 18.64
C GLN A 59 9.78 3.68 19.25
N LEU A 60 11.07 3.98 19.10
CA LEU A 60 12.16 3.14 19.61
C LEU A 60 12.20 3.08 21.15
N GLU A 61 11.79 4.14 21.84
CA GLU A 61 11.67 4.17 23.32
C GLU A 61 10.66 3.15 23.88
N ASN A 62 9.76 2.62 23.05
CA ASN A 62 8.78 1.59 23.47
C ASN A 62 9.28 0.14 23.23
N ASP A 63 10.54 -0.05 22.85
CA ASP A 63 11.10 -1.35 22.45
C ASP A 63 12.35 -1.69 23.27
N ASP A 64 12.12 -2.31 24.44
CA ASP A 64 13.18 -2.64 25.40
C ASP A 64 14.20 -3.64 24.83
N ASP A 65 13.76 -4.60 24.00
CA ASP A 65 14.61 -5.63 23.40
C ASP A 65 15.60 -5.02 22.38
N LEU A 66 15.10 -4.12 21.52
CA LEU A 66 15.94 -3.41 20.56
C LEU A 66 16.89 -2.44 21.26
N LEU A 67 16.45 -1.78 22.34
CA LEU A 67 17.30 -0.90 23.14
C LEU A 67 18.42 -1.68 23.84
N GLU A 68 18.15 -2.87 24.38
CA GLU A 68 19.19 -3.75 24.92
C GLU A 68 20.20 -4.20 23.84
N LEU A 69 19.71 -4.55 22.65
CA LEU A 69 20.55 -4.92 21.51
C LEU A 69 21.45 -3.77 21.05
N ILE A 70 20.92 -2.55 20.99
CA ILE A 70 21.65 -1.34 20.60
C ILE A 70 22.63 -0.91 21.70
N ALA A 71 22.27 -1.07 22.97
CA ALA A 71 23.14 -0.75 24.11
C ALA A 71 24.35 -1.71 24.22
N ALA A 72 24.27 -2.90 23.61
CA ALA A 72 25.38 -3.83 23.49
C ALA A 72 26.46 -3.37 22.48
N ASP A 73 26.18 -2.35 21.65
CA ASP A 73 27.15 -1.69 20.77
C ASP A 73 28.08 -0.81 21.62
N GLY A 74 29.19 -1.40 22.07
CA GLY A 74 29.99 -0.92 23.19
C GLY A 74 30.67 0.46 23.04
N GLU A 75 30.73 1.13 24.20
CA GLU A 75 31.57 2.27 24.65
C GLU A 75 31.56 3.58 23.82
N PRO A 76 31.63 4.76 24.49
CA PRO A 76 31.47 6.06 23.84
C PRO A 76 32.70 6.41 23.01
N GLY A 77 32.70 5.99 21.75
CA GLY A 77 33.53 6.59 20.72
C GLY A 77 33.10 8.04 20.46
N TYR A 78 34.00 8.84 19.87
CA TYR A 78 33.78 10.27 19.54
C TYR A 78 32.73 10.50 18.42
N GLY A 79 31.75 9.59 18.26
CA GLY A 79 30.76 9.58 17.19
C GLY A 79 29.32 9.34 17.70
N PRO A 80 28.31 9.59 16.85
CA PRO A 80 26.91 9.40 17.22
C PRO A 80 26.62 7.93 17.53
N SER A 81 25.81 7.67 18.56
CA SER A 81 25.42 6.32 18.95
C SER A 81 24.69 5.59 17.81
N LEU A 82 24.62 4.26 17.85
CA LEU A 82 23.83 3.51 16.87
C LEU A 82 22.35 3.94 16.89
N LEU A 83 21.81 4.31 18.05
CA LEU A 83 20.49 4.91 18.19
C LEU A 83 20.37 6.23 17.42
N ASP A 84 21.33 7.14 17.58
CA ASP A 84 21.35 8.41 16.84
C ASP A 84 21.45 8.19 15.32
N ARG A 85 22.21 7.17 14.90
CA ARG A 85 22.33 6.78 13.49
C ARG A 85 21.01 6.25 12.94
N ILE A 86 20.29 5.42 13.69
CA ILE A 86 18.97 4.92 13.32
C ILE A 86 17.99 6.10 13.16
N ILE A 87 17.92 6.97 14.16
CA ILE A 87 17.02 8.11 14.18
C ILE A 87 17.30 9.03 12.98
N CYS A 88 18.57 9.43 12.78
CA CYS A 88 18.95 10.32 11.70
C CYS A 88 18.73 9.70 10.31
N SER A 89 19.08 8.41 10.13
CA SER A 89 18.96 7.75 8.83
C SER A 89 17.49 7.57 8.45
N THR A 90 16.66 7.11 9.41
CA THR A 90 15.22 6.93 9.21
C THR A 90 14.54 8.27 8.94
N ALA A 91 14.81 9.30 9.75
CA ALA A 91 14.21 10.62 9.56
C ALA A 91 14.54 11.24 8.20
N ARG A 92 15.78 11.08 7.76
CA ARG A 92 16.23 11.55 6.44
C ARG A 92 15.58 10.76 5.30
N GLN A 93 15.58 9.44 5.37
CA GLN A 93 15.05 8.57 4.29
C GLN A 93 13.52 8.66 4.19
N ALA A 94 12.82 8.85 5.31
CA ALA A 94 11.37 9.00 5.35
C ALA A 94 10.84 10.21 4.56
N SER A 95 11.70 11.18 4.20
CA SER A 95 11.36 12.33 3.34
C SER A 95 10.08 13.07 3.76
N GLY A 96 9.87 13.23 5.08
CA GLY A 96 8.71 13.90 5.67
C GLY A 96 7.44 13.04 5.81
N MET A 97 7.51 11.73 5.55
CA MET A 97 6.39 10.79 5.71
C MET A 97 6.51 9.96 6.99
N PHE A 98 5.68 10.25 8.00
CA PHE A 98 5.63 9.47 9.25
C PHE A 98 5.29 7.99 9.03
N LEU A 99 4.45 7.67 8.03
CA LEU A 99 4.11 6.28 7.71
C LEU A 99 5.33 5.50 7.21
N LEU A 100 6.15 6.10 6.35
CA LEU A 100 7.38 5.46 5.87
C LEU A 100 8.38 5.30 7.02
N ALA A 101 8.54 6.32 7.85
CA ALA A 101 9.35 6.25 9.06
C ALA A 101 8.90 5.13 10.01
N ALA A 102 7.59 4.96 10.21
CA ALA A 102 7.04 3.89 11.02
C ALA A 102 7.37 2.50 10.43
N LEU A 103 7.17 2.30 9.13
CA LEU A 103 7.50 1.04 8.45
C LEU A 103 9.00 0.73 8.45
N GLN A 104 9.84 1.76 8.33
CA GLN A 104 11.29 1.66 8.43
C GLN A 104 11.73 1.26 9.85
N VAL A 105 11.13 1.85 10.89
CA VAL A 105 11.37 1.43 12.28
C VAL A 105 10.96 -0.03 12.49
N GLU A 106 9.81 -0.46 11.96
CA GLU A 106 9.40 -1.86 12.00
C GLU A 106 10.41 -2.80 11.32
N HIS A 107 10.99 -2.37 10.19
CA HIS A 107 12.03 -3.15 9.52
C HIS A 107 13.30 -3.29 10.37
N ILE A 108 13.68 -2.23 11.08
CA ILE A 108 14.83 -2.25 12.01
C ILE A 108 14.54 -3.16 13.21
N ARG A 109 13.33 -3.13 13.77
CA ARG A 109 12.90 -3.99 14.88
C ARG A 109 12.99 -5.48 14.57
N ALA A 110 12.81 -5.87 13.30
CA ALA A 110 12.92 -7.26 12.89
C ALA A 110 14.37 -7.79 12.84
N SER A 111 15.37 -6.95 13.13
CA SER A 111 16.79 -7.31 13.10
C SER A 111 17.21 -8.12 14.33
N ALA A 112 17.88 -9.26 14.12
CA ALA A 112 18.31 -10.14 15.20
C ALA A 112 19.71 -9.81 15.74
N SER A 113 20.44 -8.90 15.10
CA SER A 113 21.80 -8.51 15.50
C SER A 113 22.13 -7.07 15.08
N ILE A 114 23.16 -6.48 15.70
CA ILE A 114 23.69 -5.17 15.30
C ILE A 114 24.11 -5.14 13.81
N ARG A 115 24.57 -6.28 13.28
CA ARG A 115 24.90 -6.40 11.86
C ARG A 115 23.65 -6.27 10.99
N ASP A 116 22.58 -6.98 11.35
CA ASP A 116 21.31 -6.92 10.63
C ASP A 116 20.69 -5.52 10.69
N VAL A 117 20.82 -4.82 11.83
CA VAL A 117 20.42 -3.41 11.97
C VAL A 117 21.20 -2.52 11.01
N ASN A 118 22.52 -2.69 10.88
CA ASN A 118 23.33 -1.93 9.94
C ASN A 118 22.98 -2.26 8.48
N ASP A 119 22.71 -3.53 8.17
CA ASP A 119 22.30 -3.97 6.84
C ASP A 119 20.92 -3.37 6.48
N ALA A 120 19.96 -3.39 7.42
CA ALA A 120 18.67 -2.72 7.30
C ALA A 120 18.83 -1.20 7.07
N LEU A 121 19.73 -0.54 7.79
CA LEU A 121 20.04 0.89 7.59
C LEU A 121 20.52 1.22 6.17
N THR A 122 21.21 0.29 5.52
CA THR A 122 21.71 0.47 4.14
C THR A 122 20.72 0.04 3.07
N SER A 123 19.75 -0.81 3.40
CA SER A 123 18.79 -1.41 2.45
C SER A 123 17.35 -0.95 2.67
N MET A 124 17.15 0.06 3.52
CA MET A 124 15.82 0.52 3.90
C MET A 124 15.01 1.07 2.71
N PRO A 125 13.69 0.77 2.68
CA PRO A 125 12.75 1.37 1.73
C PRO A 125 12.85 2.90 1.71
N THR A 126 13.02 3.50 0.54
CA THR A 126 13.02 4.96 0.33
C THR A 126 11.64 5.50 -0.09
N GLY A 127 10.71 4.61 -0.44
CA GLY A 127 9.32 4.93 -0.78
C GLY A 127 8.36 3.78 -0.52
N LEU A 128 7.05 4.05 -0.60
CA LEU A 128 6.01 3.02 -0.47
C LEU A 128 6.00 2.00 -1.63
N SER A 129 6.66 2.34 -2.75
CA SER A 129 6.94 1.48 -3.90
C SER A 129 7.99 0.39 -3.61
N ASP A 130 8.72 0.50 -2.49
CA ASP A 130 9.81 -0.40 -2.11
C ASP A 130 9.34 -1.56 -1.20
N MET A 131 8.16 -2.14 -1.47
CA MET A 131 7.71 -3.40 -0.85
C MET A 131 7.87 -4.54 -1.86
N PRO A 132 9.06 -5.17 -1.98
CA PRO A 132 9.31 -6.16 -3.00
C PRO A 132 8.53 -7.43 -2.70
N LEU A 133 7.76 -7.94 -3.67
CA LEU A 133 7.01 -9.18 -3.50
C LEU A 133 7.95 -10.36 -3.22
N THR A 134 7.49 -11.33 -2.43
CA THR A 134 8.15 -12.63 -2.32
C THR A 134 8.01 -13.43 -3.61
N VAL A 135 8.83 -14.46 -3.78
CA VAL A 135 8.70 -15.39 -4.93
C VAL A 135 7.30 -15.97 -4.99
N ASP A 136 6.73 -16.39 -3.86
CA ASP A 136 5.41 -17.01 -3.81
C ASP A 136 4.31 -15.99 -4.13
N GLU A 137 4.42 -14.76 -3.58
CA GLU A 137 3.52 -13.66 -3.93
C GLU A 137 3.56 -13.35 -5.44
N LEU A 138 4.76 -13.29 -6.03
CA LEU A 138 4.93 -13.02 -7.45
C LEU A 138 4.42 -14.17 -8.32
N GLY A 139 4.66 -15.42 -7.91
CA GLY A 139 4.16 -16.61 -8.62
C GLY A 139 2.64 -16.65 -8.65
N HIS A 140 2.00 -16.35 -7.52
CA HIS A 140 0.54 -16.22 -7.42
C HIS A 140 0.01 -15.08 -8.29
N ALA A 141 0.68 -13.91 -8.27
CA ALA A 141 0.30 -12.77 -9.10
C ALA A 141 0.35 -13.09 -10.60
N LEU A 142 1.39 -13.78 -11.06
CA LEU A 142 1.54 -14.16 -12.48
C LEU A 142 0.43 -15.12 -12.94
N VAL A 143 0.14 -16.16 -12.16
CA VAL A 143 -0.94 -17.11 -12.48
C VAL A 143 -2.31 -16.41 -12.45
N ALA A 144 -2.53 -15.50 -11.51
CA ALA A 144 -3.76 -14.74 -11.43
C ALA A 144 -3.94 -13.77 -12.61
N GLU A 145 -2.85 -13.15 -13.08
CA GLU A 145 -2.88 -12.26 -14.23
C GLU A 145 -3.32 -12.99 -15.49
N GLU A 146 -2.74 -14.16 -15.76
CA GLU A 146 -3.08 -15.02 -16.88
C GLU A 146 -4.53 -15.53 -16.77
N ALA A 147 -4.94 -15.97 -15.57
CA ALA A 147 -6.32 -16.37 -15.30
C ALA A 147 -7.32 -15.22 -15.53
N GLY A 148 -6.91 -13.97 -15.30
CA GLY A 148 -7.71 -12.77 -15.49
C GLY A 148 -8.13 -12.48 -16.93
N GLU A 149 -7.51 -13.13 -17.93
CA GLU A 149 -7.89 -13.01 -19.34
C GLU A 149 -8.94 -14.05 -19.77
N ALA A 150 -9.15 -15.10 -18.97
CA ALA A 150 -10.07 -16.18 -19.31
C ALA A 150 -11.54 -15.78 -19.10
N THR A 151 -12.41 -16.25 -20.00
CA THR A 151 -13.86 -16.08 -19.92
C THR A 151 -14.55 -17.45 -20.01
N PRO A 152 -15.20 -17.94 -18.93
CA PRO A 152 -15.39 -17.31 -17.63
C PRO A 152 -14.10 -17.24 -16.79
N LEU A 153 -14.06 -16.28 -15.85
CA LEU A 153 -12.94 -16.10 -14.91
C LEU A 153 -12.77 -17.36 -14.03
N PRO A 154 -11.56 -17.94 -13.93
CA PRO A 154 -11.27 -19.05 -13.03
C PRO A 154 -11.53 -18.66 -11.57
N ARG A 155 -12.13 -19.57 -10.82
CA ARG A 155 -12.50 -19.35 -9.42
C ARG A 155 -11.53 -19.96 -8.42
N GLN A 156 -10.50 -20.65 -8.91
CA GLN A 156 -9.50 -21.34 -8.11
C GLN A 156 -8.12 -21.10 -8.72
N LEU A 157 -7.12 -21.11 -7.86
CA LEU A 157 -5.73 -21.03 -8.26
C LEU A 157 -5.25 -22.40 -8.77
N ASP A 158 -4.65 -22.44 -9.96
CA ASP A 158 -3.97 -23.63 -10.45
C ASP A 158 -2.59 -23.75 -9.79
N ALA A 159 -2.50 -24.56 -8.75
CA ALA A 159 -1.25 -24.82 -8.04
C ALA A 159 -0.16 -25.45 -8.93
N THR A 160 -0.51 -26.08 -10.06
CA THR A 160 0.46 -26.68 -10.98
C THR A 160 1.15 -25.65 -11.88
N ALA A 161 0.52 -24.49 -12.08
CA ALA A 161 1.07 -23.35 -12.82
C ALA A 161 1.98 -22.45 -11.96
N LEU A 162 2.07 -22.70 -10.65
CA LEU A 162 2.86 -21.86 -9.75
C LEU A 162 4.36 -21.90 -10.06
N VAL A 163 4.90 -20.71 -10.21
CA VAL A 163 6.28 -20.46 -10.58
C VAL A 163 7.17 -20.50 -9.34
N LYS A 164 8.35 -21.13 -9.44
CA LYS A 164 9.32 -21.27 -8.33
C LYS A 164 10.55 -20.38 -8.52
N ASP A 165 11.32 -20.15 -7.44
CA ASP A 165 12.46 -19.22 -7.34
C ASP A 165 13.35 -19.20 -8.59
N LYS A 166 13.78 -20.39 -9.04
CA LYS A 166 14.72 -20.55 -10.16
C LYS A 166 14.15 -20.05 -11.49
N PHE A 167 12.85 -20.19 -11.70
CA PHE A 167 12.23 -19.77 -12.95
C PHE A 167 12.18 -18.24 -13.06
N ILE A 168 11.78 -17.53 -11.98
CA ILE A 168 11.72 -16.06 -11.97
C ILE A 168 13.09 -15.44 -12.27
N VAL A 169 14.15 -15.93 -11.61
CA VAL A 169 15.53 -15.46 -11.85
C VAL A 169 15.97 -15.73 -13.29
N ASN A 170 15.66 -16.92 -13.82
CA ASN A 170 16.05 -17.32 -15.17
C ASN A 170 15.33 -16.51 -16.25
N VAL A 171 14.01 -16.31 -16.13
CA VAL A 171 13.22 -15.54 -17.11
C VAL A 171 13.62 -14.08 -17.11
N CYS A 172 13.98 -13.53 -15.96
CA CYS A 172 14.50 -12.17 -15.84
C CYS A 172 15.99 -12.05 -16.25
N ALA A 173 16.61 -13.11 -16.79
CA ALA A 173 17.99 -13.13 -17.26
C ALA A 173 19.01 -12.59 -16.24
N GLY A 174 18.78 -12.81 -14.95
CA GLY A 174 19.65 -12.31 -13.88
C GLY A 174 19.49 -10.82 -13.57
N LEU A 175 18.44 -10.15 -14.05
CA LEU A 175 18.09 -8.78 -13.67
C LEU A 175 17.53 -8.70 -12.24
N VAL A 176 16.93 -9.79 -11.77
CA VAL A 176 16.40 -9.94 -10.41
C VAL A 176 17.16 -11.01 -9.63
N ALA A 177 17.30 -10.80 -8.32
CA ALA A 177 17.78 -11.77 -7.34
C ALA A 177 16.70 -12.01 -6.29
N VAL A 178 16.72 -13.21 -5.71
CA VAL A 178 15.88 -13.56 -4.57
C VAL A 178 16.71 -13.46 -3.30
N GLU A 179 16.22 -12.71 -2.32
CA GLU A 179 16.86 -12.63 -1.02
C GLU A 179 16.74 -13.98 -0.27
N PRO A 180 17.82 -14.56 0.28
CA PRO A 180 17.80 -15.91 0.83
C PRO A 180 16.83 -16.14 2.00
N MET A 181 16.71 -15.17 2.92
CA MET A 181 15.88 -15.28 4.12
C MET A 181 14.44 -14.84 3.88
N SER A 182 14.23 -13.62 3.38
CA SER A 182 12.90 -13.04 3.21
C SER A 182 12.16 -13.59 1.98
N LYS A 183 12.87 -14.27 1.07
CA LYS A 183 12.37 -14.69 -0.24
C LYS A 183 11.83 -13.55 -1.11
N ARG A 184 12.18 -12.29 -0.82
CA ARG A 184 11.80 -11.13 -1.62
C ARG A 184 12.56 -11.07 -2.93
N VAL A 185 11.85 -10.73 -4.01
CA VAL A 185 12.40 -10.51 -5.34
C VAL A 185 12.85 -9.05 -5.44
N ARG A 186 14.14 -8.85 -5.67
CA ARG A 186 14.74 -7.51 -5.82
C ARG A 186 15.54 -7.42 -7.11
N LEU A 187 15.76 -6.21 -7.61
CA LEU A 187 16.70 -6.00 -8.70
C LEU A 187 18.14 -6.27 -8.21
N VAL A 188 18.98 -6.84 -9.08
CA VAL A 188 20.36 -7.21 -8.72
C VAL A 188 21.21 -5.99 -8.38
N HIS A 189 20.93 -4.85 -9.00
CA HIS A 189 21.68 -3.61 -8.78
C HIS A 189 20.76 -2.38 -8.82
N ALA A 190 21.08 -1.36 -8.00
CA ALA A 190 20.30 -0.12 -7.94
C ALA A 190 20.21 0.61 -9.29
N THR A 191 21.27 0.56 -10.11
CA THR A 191 21.26 1.15 -11.46
C THR A 191 20.28 0.47 -12.42
N ALA A 192 19.87 -0.79 -12.15
CA ALA A 192 18.82 -1.43 -12.92
C ALA A 192 17.45 -0.82 -12.60
N MET A 193 17.22 -0.44 -11.34
CA MET A 193 16.02 0.28 -10.92
C MET A 193 15.96 1.65 -11.58
N GLU A 194 17.04 2.43 -11.48
CA GLU A 194 17.14 3.75 -12.12
C GLU A 194 16.90 3.67 -13.63
N TYR A 195 17.43 2.64 -14.30
CA TYR A 195 17.21 2.43 -15.73
C TYR A 195 15.75 2.09 -16.06
N LEU A 196 15.11 1.21 -15.28
CA LEU A 196 13.70 0.85 -15.46
C LEU A 196 12.77 2.05 -15.18
N ASP A 197 13.07 2.84 -14.15
CA ASP A 197 12.33 4.07 -13.84
C ASP A 197 12.47 5.12 -14.95
N GLN A 198 13.66 5.25 -15.54
CA GLN A 198 13.91 6.16 -16.68
C GLN A 198 13.16 5.74 -17.95
N LEU A 199 12.97 4.44 -18.19
CA LEU A 199 12.16 3.94 -19.30
C LEU A 199 10.68 4.37 -19.14
N GLY A 200 10.22 4.50 -17.89
CA GLY A 200 8.95 5.11 -17.51
C GLY A 200 7.70 4.45 -18.14
N ASP A 201 6.59 5.17 -18.05
CA ASP A 201 5.27 4.70 -18.49
C ASP A 201 5.20 4.33 -19.98
N ARG A 202 6.11 4.82 -20.83
CA ARG A 202 6.09 4.49 -22.26
C ARG A 202 6.41 3.02 -22.53
N HIS A 203 7.35 2.45 -21.78
CA HIS A 203 7.73 1.04 -21.93
C HIS A 203 6.88 0.12 -21.06
N PHE A 204 6.27 0.65 -20.00
CA PHE A 204 5.41 -0.07 -19.07
C PHE A 204 3.94 0.38 -19.14
N ALA A 205 3.47 0.76 -20.33
CA ALA A 205 2.15 1.39 -20.51
C ALA A 205 0.97 0.53 -20.02
N LEU A 206 1.14 -0.80 -19.99
CA LEU A 206 0.13 -1.75 -19.53
C LEU A 206 0.43 -2.31 -18.12
N ALA A 207 1.49 -1.87 -17.44
CA ALA A 207 1.89 -2.47 -16.17
C ALA A 207 0.80 -2.35 -15.10
N GLU A 208 0.24 -1.15 -14.92
CA GLU A 208 -0.85 -0.90 -13.96
C GLU A 208 -2.11 -1.71 -14.31
N GLU A 209 -2.40 -1.89 -15.59
CA GLU A 209 -3.52 -2.70 -16.05
C GLU A 209 -3.33 -4.18 -15.72
N ARG A 210 -2.13 -4.72 -15.97
CA ARG A 210 -1.77 -6.11 -15.67
C ARG A 210 -1.76 -6.39 -14.18
N ILE A 211 -1.20 -5.49 -13.38
CA ILE A 211 -1.20 -5.62 -11.91
C ILE A 211 -2.63 -5.56 -11.38
N THR A 212 -3.45 -4.60 -11.85
CA THR A 212 -4.86 -4.51 -11.47
C THR A 212 -5.61 -5.80 -11.81
N ARG A 213 -5.41 -6.35 -13.02
CA ARG A 213 -6.00 -7.61 -13.45
C ARG A 213 -5.60 -8.75 -12.53
N ALA A 214 -4.31 -8.89 -12.23
CA ALA A 214 -3.80 -9.91 -11.31
C ALA A 214 -4.49 -9.81 -9.94
N CYS A 215 -4.56 -8.61 -9.36
CA CYS A 215 -5.21 -8.41 -8.06
C CYS A 215 -6.71 -8.75 -8.11
N LEU A 216 -7.46 -8.23 -9.08
CA LEU A 216 -8.91 -8.45 -9.18
C LEU A 216 -9.25 -9.91 -9.47
N ALA A 217 -8.50 -10.57 -10.35
CA ALA A 217 -8.67 -12.00 -10.62
C ALA A 217 -8.39 -12.83 -9.36
N TYR A 218 -7.31 -12.53 -8.64
CA TYR A 218 -6.95 -13.21 -7.41
C TYR A 218 -8.02 -13.06 -6.33
N LEU A 219 -8.49 -11.83 -6.08
CA LEU A 219 -9.52 -11.56 -5.09
C LEU A 219 -10.90 -12.16 -5.44
N SER A 220 -11.09 -12.58 -6.69
CA SER A 220 -12.33 -13.21 -7.19
C SER A 220 -12.40 -14.72 -6.98
N PHE A 221 -11.39 -15.34 -6.37
CA PHE A 221 -11.39 -16.76 -6.03
C PHE A 221 -12.46 -17.13 -4.98
N ASP A 222 -12.97 -18.36 -5.08
CA ASP A 222 -14.05 -18.86 -4.21
C ASP A 222 -13.67 -18.84 -2.73
N GLU A 223 -12.39 -19.02 -2.42
CA GLU A 223 -11.87 -18.95 -1.04
C GLU A 223 -12.24 -17.62 -0.37
N PHE A 224 -12.20 -16.51 -1.13
CA PHE A 224 -12.51 -15.18 -0.61
C PHE A 224 -14.01 -14.85 -0.70
N ALA A 225 -14.76 -15.55 -1.56
CA ALA A 225 -16.22 -15.43 -1.65
C ALA A 225 -16.96 -16.04 -0.45
N ASN A 226 -16.31 -16.91 0.33
CA ASN A 226 -16.89 -17.52 1.52
C ASN A 226 -17.01 -16.55 2.71
N GLY A 227 -16.30 -15.41 2.68
CA GLY A 227 -16.31 -14.40 3.73
C GLY A 227 -14.99 -14.29 4.50
N PRO A 228 -14.96 -13.46 5.56
CA PRO A 228 -13.76 -13.24 6.37
C PRO A 228 -13.36 -14.49 7.16
N SER A 229 -12.07 -14.58 7.46
CA SER A 229 -11.49 -15.55 8.39
C SER A 229 -12.00 -15.28 9.82
N PRO A 230 -12.57 -16.28 10.51
CA PRO A 230 -13.18 -16.08 11.84
C PRO A 230 -12.16 -15.99 12.99
N SER A 231 -10.88 -16.30 12.76
CA SER A 231 -9.82 -16.29 13.77
C SER A 231 -8.46 -16.02 13.14
N ASP A 232 -7.47 -15.66 13.97
CA ASP A 232 -6.08 -15.49 13.54
C ASP A 232 -5.56 -16.77 12.88
N ASP A 233 -5.77 -17.95 13.49
CA ASP A 233 -5.35 -19.22 12.89
C ASP A 233 -5.96 -19.47 11.51
N SER A 234 -7.22 -19.09 11.29
CA SER A 234 -7.85 -19.21 9.98
C SER A 234 -7.26 -18.20 8.99
N MET A 235 -6.87 -17.02 9.47
CA MET A 235 -6.23 -15.99 8.65
C MET A 235 -4.80 -16.38 8.27
N GLU A 236 -4.01 -16.91 9.20
CA GLU A 236 -2.65 -17.40 8.94
C GLU A 236 -2.68 -18.51 7.89
N ARG A 237 -3.53 -19.53 8.04
CA ARG A 237 -3.68 -20.58 7.02
C ARG A 237 -4.10 -20.02 5.66
N ARG A 238 -4.92 -18.97 5.65
CA ARG A 238 -5.32 -18.31 4.40
C ARG A 238 -4.14 -17.58 3.77
N LEU A 239 -3.32 -16.85 4.55
CA LEU A 239 -2.13 -16.16 4.05
C LEU A 239 -1.05 -17.13 3.59
N GLU A 240 -0.87 -18.27 4.26
CA GLU A 240 0.04 -19.34 3.86
C GLU A 240 -0.35 -19.95 2.51
N ASN A 241 -1.64 -20.23 2.30
CA ASN A 241 -2.12 -20.80 1.04
C ASN A 241 -2.29 -19.77 -0.08
N PHE A 242 -2.44 -18.49 0.29
CA PHE A 242 -2.68 -17.39 -0.64
C PHE A 242 -1.78 -16.17 -0.35
N PRO A 243 -0.44 -16.30 -0.49
CA PRO A 243 0.54 -15.27 -0.12
C PRO A 243 0.28 -13.90 -0.77
N PHE A 244 -0.21 -13.86 -2.01
CA PHE A 244 -0.51 -12.59 -2.70
C PHE A 244 -1.75 -11.84 -2.18
N LEU A 245 -2.53 -12.44 -1.26
CA LEU A 245 -3.82 -11.90 -0.80
C LEU A 245 -3.68 -10.50 -0.19
N GLN A 246 -2.73 -10.31 0.72
CA GLN A 246 -2.59 -9.04 1.45
C GLN A 246 -2.20 -7.90 0.49
N TYR A 247 -1.28 -8.16 -0.43
CA TYR A 247 -0.91 -7.18 -1.45
C TYR A 247 -2.10 -6.85 -2.35
N ALA A 248 -2.76 -7.87 -2.90
CA ALA A 248 -3.89 -7.70 -3.79
C ALA A 248 -5.00 -6.88 -3.13
N ALA A 249 -5.40 -7.24 -1.90
CA ALA A 249 -6.46 -6.56 -1.17
C ALA A 249 -6.13 -5.10 -0.83
N LYS A 250 -4.86 -4.80 -0.54
CA LYS A 250 -4.41 -3.46 -0.14
C LYS A 250 -4.24 -2.51 -1.32
N TRP A 251 -3.83 -3.01 -2.49
CA TRP A 251 -3.33 -2.15 -3.58
C TRP A 251 -4.15 -2.16 -4.86
N TRP A 252 -5.06 -3.12 -5.06
CA TRP A 252 -5.83 -3.23 -6.31
C TRP A 252 -6.51 -1.92 -6.74
N GLY A 253 -7.10 -1.19 -5.80
CA GLY A 253 -7.82 0.06 -6.09
C GLY A 253 -6.92 1.22 -6.46
N TRP A 254 -5.67 1.21 -5.98
CA TRP A 254 -4.65 2.20 -6.35
C TRP A 254 -4.14 1.95 -7.78
N HIS A 255 -3.88 0.68 -8.13
CA HIS A 255 -3.52 0.30 -9.49
C HIS A 255 -4.66 0.62 -10.47
N LEU A 256 -5.91 0.30 -10.10
CA LEU A 256 -7.09 0.54 -10.93
C LEU A 256 -7.24 2.01 -11.35
N GLN A 257 -6.99 2.96 -10.45
CA GLN A 257 -7.07 4.41 -10.73
C GLN A 257 -6.14 4.87 -11.85
N LYS A 258 -5.01 4.19 -12.02
CA LYS A 258 -4.03 4.52 -13.06
C LYS A 258 -4.39 3.91 -14.42
N THR A 259 -5.46 3.12 -14.48
CA THR A 259 -5.92 2.47 -15.69
C THR A 259 -7.19 3.13 -16.23
N ARG A 260 -7.42 2.97 -17.53
CA ARG A 260 -8.66 3.40 -18.19
C ARG A 260 -9.54 2.22 -18.62
N SER A 261 -9.26 1.03 -18.10
CA SER A 261 -9.91 -0.20 -18.54
C SER A 261 -11.30 -0.33 -17.92
N LEU A 262 -12.35 -0.17 -18.74
CA LEU A 262 -13.74 -0.35 -18.33
C LEU A 262 -14.00 -1.78 -17.85
N HIS A 263 -13.36 -2.76 -18.48
CA HIS A 263 -13.49 -4.16 -18.08
C HIS A 263 -13.00 -4.40 -16.64
N LEU A 264 -11.86 -3.82 -16.25
CA LEU A 264 -11.35 -3.94 -14.89
C LEU A 264 -12.23 -3.20 -13.88
N GLN A 265 -12.85 -2.08 -14.27
CA GLN A 265 -13.85 -1.40 -13.46
C GLN A 265 -15.10 -2.27 -13.24
N GLU A 266 -15.58 -2.96 -14.27
CA GLU A 266 -16.68 -3.93 -14.16
C GLU A 266 -16.32 -5.13 -13.27
N MET A 267 -15.10 -5.66 -13.39
CA MET A 267 -14.62 -6.73 -12.50
C MET A 267 -14.62 -6.27 -11.04
N ALA A 268 -14.13 -5.06 -10.75
CA ALA A 268 -14.16 -4.48 -9.41
C ALA A 268 -15.59 -4.29 -8.88
N LEU A 269 -16.53 -3.85 -9.73
CA LEU A 269 -17.95 -3.73 -9.38
C LEU A 269 -18.56 -5.08 -9.00
N MET A 270 -18.30 -6.11 -9.79
CA MET A 270 -18.79 -7.46 -9.52
C MET A 270 -18.22 -8.02 -8.22
N LEU A 271 -16.94 -7.75 -7.93
CA LEU A 271 -16.27 -8.16 -6.71
C LEU A 271 -16.91 -7.52 -5.47
N LEU A 272 -17.17 -6.21 -5.53
CA LEU A 272 -17.73 -5.44 -4.40
C LEU A 272 -19.24 -5.64 -4.21
N LYS A 273 -19.97 -6.04 -5.25
CA LYS A 273 -21.38 -6.46 -5.13
C LYS A 273 -21.54 -7.74 -4.29
N ASN A 274 -20.52 -8.59 -4.21
CA ASN A 274 -20.53 -9.72 -3.29
C ASN A 274 -20.10 -9.27 -1.88
N HIS A 275 -21.08 -9.10 -0.99
CA HIS A 275 -20.86 -8.67 0.39
C HIS A 275 -19.83 -9.53 1.15
N ARG A 276 -19.82 -10.86 0.94
CA ARG A 276 -18.86 -11.74 1.60
C ARG A 276 -17.44 -11.52 1.11
N SER A 277 -17.27 -11.41 -0.21
CA SER A 277 -15.98 -11.04 -0.83
C SER A 277 -15.49 -9.68 -0.32
N SER A 278 -16.36 -8.67 -0.35
CA SER A 278 -16.05 -7.30 0.11
C SER A 278 -15.49 -7.29 1.54
N ILE A 279 -16.15 -7.98 2.48
CA ILE A 279 -15.69 -8.05 3.88
C ILE A 279 -14.38 -8.84 4.00
N SER A 280 -14.21 -9.93 3.23
CA SER A 280 -12.95 -10.70 3.20
C SER A 280 -11.77 -9.85 2.72
N ILE A 281 -11.99 -9.04 1.68
CA ILE A 281 -11.00 -8.10 1.15
C ILE A 281 -10.71 -7.00 2.17
N SER A 282 -11.74 -6.44 2.81
CA SER A 282 -11.59 -5.46 3.89
C SER A 282 -10.69 -6.03 5.00
N GLN A 283 -10.96 -7.25 5.47
CA GLN A 283 -10.12 -7.91 6.47
C GLN A 283 -8.66 -8.04 6.03
N ALA A 284 -8.42 -8.54 4.81
CA ALA A 284 -7.07 -8.73 4.29
C ALA A 284 -6.30 -7.41 4.11
N SER A 285 -6.99 -6.33 3.70
CA SER A 285 -6.38 -5.02 3.47
C SER A 285 -5.99 -4.28 4.76
N HIS A 286 -6.69 -4.54 5.87
CA HIS A 286 -6.48 -3.90 7.18
C HIS A 286 -5.55 -4.68 8.11
N LEU A 287 -4.95 -5.77 7.63
CA LEU A 287 -4.02 -6.55 8.41
C LEU A 287 -2.82 -5.71 8.87
N PRO A 288 -2.55 -5.65 10.18
CA PRO A 288 -1.37 -4.98 10.70
C PRO A 288 -0.09 -5.72 10.33
N SER A 289 1.03 -4.99 10.28
CA SER A 289 2.35 -5.59 10.07
C SER A 289 2.73 -6.52 11.23
N PHE A 290 2.37 -6.17 12.47
CA PHE A 290 2.59 -6.99 13.66
C PHE A 290 1.35 -7.85 14.00
N ARG A 291 1.57 -9.16 14.21
CA ARG A 291 0.52 -10.15 14.45
C ARG A 291 0.39 -10.42 15.94
N PHE A 292 -0.48 -9.65 16.60
CA PHE A 292 -0.84 -9.84 18.01
C PHE A 292 -2.15 -10.61 18.17
N HIS A 293 -2.48 -11.03 19.39
CA HIS A 293 -3.72 -11.76 19.62
C HIS A 293 -4.95 -11.00 19.10
N ASN A 294 -5.76 -11.67 18.30
CA ASN A 294 -6.97 -11.18 17.64
C ASN A 294 -6.72 -10.09 16.58
N TYR A 295 -5.50 -9.98 16.04
CA TYR A 295 -5.16 -8.98 15.03
C TYR A 295 -6.07 -9.08 13.79
N SER A 296 -6.46 -10.29 13.40
CA SER A 296 -7.19 -10.54 12.14
C SER A 296 -8.62 -10.04 12.21
N GLN A 297 -9.13 -9.71 13.39
CA GLN A 297 -10.50 -9.27 13.61
C GLN A 297 -10.64 -7.74 13.61
N LEU A 298 -9.52 -7.01 13.58
CA LEU A 298 -9.44 -5.56 13.57
C LEU A 298 -9.56 -5.00 12.16
N TYR A 299 -10.79 -4.93 11.67
CA TYR A 299 -11.11 -4.34 10.37
C TYR A 299 -12.55 -3.82 10.39
N PRO A 300 -12.86 -2.81 9.57
CA PRO A 300 -14.22 -2.27 9.50
C PRO A 300 -15.18 -3.34 8.98
N LYS A 301 -16.27 -3.57 9.72
CA LYS A 301 -17.41 -4.40 9.33
C LYS A 301 -18.44 -3.52 8.61
N ASN A 302 -19.35 -4.15 7.87
CA ASN A 302 -20.39 -3.46 7.08
C ASN A 302 -19.83 -2.53 6.00
N VAL A 303 -18.62 -2.81 5.50
CA VAL A 303 -18.02 -2.09 4.39
C VAL A 303 -18.81 -2.36 3.11
N ASN A 304 -19.32 -1.29 2.51
CA ASN A 304 -20.01 -1.34 1.23
C ASN A 304 -19.11 -0.84 0.08
N ALA A 305 -19.63 -0.94 -1.15
CA ALA A 305 -18.92 -0.53 -2.34
C ALA A 305 -18.55 0.97 -2.35
N LEU A 306 -19.34 1.85 -1.75
CA LEU A 306 -19.04 3.28 -1.67
C LEU A 306 -17.87 3.59 -0.73
N HIS A 307 -17.78 2.91 0.42
CA HIS A 307 -16.63 3.05 1.32
C HIS A 307 -15.32 2.70 0.60
N VAL A 308 -15.33 1.60 -0.15
CA VAL A 308 -14.16 1.16 -0.92
C VAL A 308 -13.86 2.11 -2.07
N ALA A 309 -14.90 2.61 -2.76
CA ALA A 309 -14.75 3.61 -3.81
C ALA A 309 -14.12 4.89 -3.28
N ALA A 310 -14.55 5.36 -2.10
CA ALA A 310 -14.02 6.54 -1.43
C ALA A 310 -12.60 6.32 -0.92
N GLN A 311 -12.31 5.15 -0.33
CA GLN A 311 -10.98 4.79 0.17
C GLN A 311 -9.92 4.89 -0.94
N PHE A 312 -10.27 4.42 -2.14
CA PHE A 312 -9.36 4.45 -3.26
C PHE A 312 -9.47 5.76 -4.06
N GLY A 313 -10.64 6.38 -4.20
CA GLY A 313 -10.86 7.52 -5.10
C GLY A 313 -11.35 7.09 -6.49
N LEU A 314 -12.26 6.11 -6.53
CA LEU A 314 -12.83 5.56 -7.75
C LEU A 314 -14.11 6.32 -8.14
N ASP A 315 -13.96 7.54 -8.69
CA ASP A 315 -15.09 8.45 -8.94
C ASP A 315 -16.16 7.88 -9.88
N GLU A 316 -15.74 7.31 -11.02
CA GLU A 316 -16.68 6.73 -11.99
C GLU A 316 -17.40 5.49 -11.43
N PHE A 317 -16.71 4.73 -10.58
CA PHE A 317 -17.29 3.61 -9.86
C PHE A 317 -18.35 4.08 -8.86
N ALA A 318 -18.04 5.11 -8.06
CA ALA A 318 -18.99 5.66 -7.10
C ALA A 318 -20.24 6.19 -7.79
N LYS A 319 -20.10 6.87 -8.94
CA LYS A 319 -21.24 7.30 -9.77
C LYS A 319 -22.08 6.12 -10.24
N SER A 320 -21.46 5.03 -10.69
CA SER A 320 -22.17 3.82 -11.11
C SER A 320 -22.95 3.18 -9.95
N VAL A 321 -22.36 3.10 -8.77
CA VAL A 321 -23.02 2.53 -7.57
C VAL A 321 -24.19 3.40 -7.12
N LEU A 322 -24.06 4.73 -7.18
CA LEU A 322 -25.15 5.65 -6.86
C LEU A 322 -26.27 5.63 -7.90
N ALA A 323 -25.94 5.44 -9.18
CA ALA A 323 -26.93 5.32 -10.25
C ALA A 323 -27.81 4.06 -10.13
N ASP A 324 -27.30 2.98 -9.53
CA ASP A 324 -28.07 1.77 -9.23
C ASP A 324 -29.15 2.00 -8.14
N GLY A 325 -29.17 3.16 -7.47
CA GLY A 325 -30.27 3.64 -6.60
C GLY A 325 -30.43 2.93 -5.25
N ASN A 326 -29.63 1.90 -4.98
CA ASN A 326 -29.69 1.08 -3.76
C ASN A 326 -28.64 1.43 -2.71
N ALA A 327 -27.80 2.43 -2.97
CA ALA A 327 -26.69 2.78 -2.10
C ALA A 327 -27.05 3.95 -1.17
N ASP A 328 -26.91 3.74 0.14
CA ASP A 328 -27.06 4.76 1.15
C ASP A 328 -25.75 5.55 1.28
N LEU A 329 -25.79 6.85 0.95
CA LEU A 329 -24.64 7.75 1.01
C LEU A 329 -24.14 7.99 2.44
N ASP A 330 -25.05 7.90 3.42
CA ASP A 330 -24.77 8.17 4.83
C ASP A 330 -24.58 6.87 5.62
N SER A 331 -24.35 5.76 4.91
CA SER A 331 -24.05 4.49 5.57
C SER A 331 -22.72 4.58 6.31
N GLU A 332 -22.72 4.10 7.55
CA GLU A 332 -21.53 4.03 8.40
C GLU A 332 -20.99 2.59 8.39
N ASP A 333 -19.67 2.44 8.35
CA ASP A 333 -19.04 1.16 8.67
C ASP A 333 -18.85 1.03 10.19
N SER A 334 -18.33 -0.09 10.68
CA SER A 334 -18.20 -0.28 12.13
C SER A 334 -17.19 0.65 12.81
N PHE A 335 -16.42 1.42 12.06
CA PHE A 335 -15.47 2.41 12.59
C PHE A 335 -16.06 3.83 12.63
N GLY A 336 -17.26 4.05 12.09
CA GLY A 336 -17.95 5.35 12.02
C GLY A 336 -17.73 6.02 10.68
#